data_AF-A0A1E3I5D5-F1
#
_entry.id   AF-A0A1E3I5D5-F1
#
_cell.length_a   1.000
_cell.length_b   1.000
_cell.length_c   1.000
_cell.angle_alpha   90.00
_cell.angle_beta   90.00
_cell.angle_gamma   90.00
#
_symmetry.space_group_name_H-M   'P 1'
#
loop_
_entity.id
_entity.type
_entity.pdbx_description
1 polymer ?
#
loop_
_entity_poly.entity_id
_entity_poly.type
_entity_poly.pdbx_seq_one_letter_code
_entity_poly.pdbx_strand_id
1 'polypeptide(L)'
;MQGGWSNHPSETVSVLASLRISLSLSLLYPSRSCSPSLPRPARLSSISSIPPTGPRMPSSQSDLWRLSSHEKNPGLPSSEDVEAAPLQQDAPCSKGRKRAPFVRRGLMVLTFLTASIWLSPLIGRTPSLTRYWSQSATPLDTQCDTLLTASAGTYTVRLETLVSSLPPSTVWVAEPGASASYFIGSFSSEEWWLSERPFLVVVGQSFDGRPRVYLVTPTFEALRARLLELPEEVRHIARWVEWREDQSPYQVLGAALEDDGETFVLDPMVRHFVGQGLRKVLQEETDEEVLASVSLIRERKTTHEVDLLRCANQKTLHAIRQTRKRMYLGISESQTSNILEEEMAKTGLIGGEGLVLFGEDAALPHGSGTNRRLGESDLILIDAGGKWGGYVSDITRTFALPKSKIPQHYIDLWETVRQAQYAAFEFLKGTNASSPPKLADLDRSARNVVSAWHRSEPSSSSPAVDPTDDASVPDFSIFTHRLGHGIGLEGHEVPYLVQGPLGERRVQSGQVFSLEPGIYLPQDGEEVHGMRGVGVRLEDCFIVTEDEQGRLGGEWLSGPIGAWGEEP
;
A
#
# COMPACT_ATOMS: atom_id res chain seq x y z
N MET A 1 45.18 -14.28 29.19
CA MET A 1 45.92 -14.64 30.42
C MET A 1 45.59 -13.56 31.45
N GLN A 2 45.00 -13.73 32.64
CA GLN A 2 44.47 -14.82 33.48
C GLN A 2 43.17 -14.23 34.12
N GLY A 3 42.00 -14.91 34.14
CA GLY A 3 41.50 -15.78 35.23
C GLY A 3 40.96 -14.98 36.43
N GLY A 4 39.76 -15.11 37.00
CA GLY A 4 38.60 -16.00 36.89
C GLY A 4 37.76 -15.88 38.20
N TRP A 5 36.63 -16.60 38.28
CA TRP A 5 35.68 -16.80 39.41
C TRP A 5 34.50 -15.81 39.51
N SER A 6 33.24 -16.16 39.73
CA SER A 6 32.40 -17.38 39.56
C SER A 6 31.00 -17.08 40.14
N ASN A 7 29.98 -17.81 39.67
CA ASN A 7 28.67 -18.12 40.30
C ASN A 7 27.44 -17.22 40.02
N HIS A 8 26.61 -17.74 39.12
CA HIS A 8 25.14 -17.63 39.14
C HIS A 8 24.53 -18.43 40.30
N PRO A 9 23.27 -18.14 40.65
CA PRO A 9 22.27 -19.19 40.51
C PRO A 9 21.04 -18.76 39.69
N SER A 10 20.44 -19.80 39.13
CA SER A 10 19.23 -19.91 38.34
C SER A 10 17.95 -19.59 39.10
N GLU A 11 17.02 -18.85 38.49
CA GLU A 11 15.58 -19.05 38.71
C GLU A 11 14.85 -19.04 37.36
N THR A 12 14.25 -20.18 37.05
CA THR A 12 13.36 -20.40 35.92
C THR A 12 11.93 -20.25 36.44
N VAL A 13 11.23 -19.20 36.01
CA VAL A 13 9.78 -19.06 36.26
C VAL A 13 9.05 -19.57 35.03
N SER A 14 8.37 -20.70 35.20
CA SER A 14 7.42 -21.26 34.23
C SER A 14 6.09 -20.52 34.36
N VAL A 15 5.64 -19.86 33.29
CA VAL A 15 4.26 -19.34 33.18
C VAL A 15 3.52 -20.18 32.14
N LEU A 16 2.58 -20.99 32.63
CA LEU A 16 1.65 -21.80 31.85
C LEU A 16 0.54 -20.92 31.25
N ALA A 17 0.51 -20.80 29.92
CA ALA A 17 -0.66 -20.27 29.20
C ALA A 17 -1.69 -21.39 29.00
N SER A 18 -2.88 -21.22 29.62
CA SER A 18 -4.02 -22.12 29.43
C SER A 18 -4.88 -21.64 28.26
N LEU A 19 -4.85 -22.33 27.11
CA LEU A 19 -5.83 -22.15 26.04
C LEU A 19 -7.14 -22.86 26.43
N ARG A 20 -8.23 -22.11 26.63
CA ARG A 20 -9.59 -22.65 26.70
C ARG A 20 -10.25 -22.51 25.33
N ILE A 21 -10.54 -23.65 24.69
CA ILE A 21 -11.36 -23.74 23.48
C ILE A 21 -12.83 -23.85 23.92
N SER A 22 -13.64 -22.84 23.63
CA SER A 22 -15.10 -22.90 23.76
C SER A 22 -15.71 -23.48 22.49
N LEU A 23 -16.34 -24.66 22.57
CA LEU A 23 -17.25 -25.16 21.54
C LEU A 23 -18.68 -24.65 21.84
N SER A 24 -19.19 -23.77 20.98
CA SER A 24 -20.61 -23.39 20.98
C SER A 24 -21.41 -24.34 20.09
N LEU A 25 -22.29 -25.15 20.69
CA LEU A 25 -23.32 -25.91 19.97
C LEU A 25 -24.54 -25.02 19.72
N SER A 26 -24.77 -24.61 18.48
CA SER A 26 -26.02 -23.96 18.06
C SER A 26 -27.06 -25.02 17.66
N LEU A 27 -28.09 -25.20 18.49
CA LEU A 27 -29.28 -26.00 18.17
C LEU A 27 -30.24 -25.18 17.30
N LEU A 28 -30.46 -25.63 16.07
CA LEU A 28 -31.44 -25.09 15.13
C LEU A 28 -32.88 -25.44 15.58
N TYR A 29 -33.69 -24.41 15.85
CA TYR A 29 -35.16 -24.50 15.88
C TYR A 29 -35.74 -23.93 14.58
N PRO A 30 -36.65 -24.62 13.87
CA PRO A 30 -37.35 -24.05 12.73
C PRO A 30 -38.67 -23.40 13.16
N SER A 31 -38.73 -22.08 13.15
CA SER A 31 -40.00 -21.33 13.21
C SER A 31 -40.57 -21.15 11.80
N ARG A 32 -41.75 -21.73 11.55
CA ARG A 32 -42.57 -21.50 10.35
C ARG A 32 -43.50 -20.31 10.59
N SER A 33 -43.52 -19.35 9.68
CA SER A 33 -44.67 -18.45 9.49
C SER A 33 -44.72 -17.92 8.06
N CYS A 34 -45.78 -18.26 7.33
CA CYS A 34 -46.20 -17.63 6.08
C CYS A 34 -47.32 -16.62 6.39
N SER A 35 -47.30 -15.45 5.75
CA SER A 35 -48.44 -14.61 5.29
C SER A 35 -47.92 -13.22 4.84
N PRO A 36 -48.72 -12.35 4.17
CA PRO A 36 -49.04 -12.39 2.75
C PRO A 36 -48.53 -11.14 1.98
N SER A 37 -48.61 -11.22 0.65
CA SER A 37 -48.29 -10.20 -0.34
C SER A 37 -49.00 -8.85 -0.14
N LEU A 38 -48.24 -7.74 -0.24
CA LEU A 38 -48.74 -6.38 -0.44
C LEU A 38 -48.44 -5.89 -1.88
N PRO A 39 -49.28 -5.00 -2.44
CA PRO A 39 -49.26 -4.65 -3.87
C PRO A 39 -48.18 -3.61 -4.23
N ARG A 40 -47.66 -3.71 -5.46
CA ARG A 40 -46.73 -2.76 -6.08
C ARG A 40 -47.38 -1.37 -6.26
N PRO A 41 -46.66 -0.25 -6.00
CA PRO A 41 -47.07 1.05 -6.49
C PRO A 41 -46.64 1.28 -7.94
N ALA A 42 -47.48 2.03 -8.65
CA ALA A 42 -47.44 2.32 -10.07
C ALA A 42 -46.30 3.27 -10.47
N ARG A 43 -45.82 3.10 -11.72
CA ARG A 43 -44.98 4.05 -12.45
C ARG A 43 -45.71 5.38 -12.63
N LEU A 44 -45.05 6.49 -12.30
CA LEU A 44 -45.44 7.82 -12.75
C LEU A 44 -44.45 8.32 -13.80
N SER A 45 -45.04 8.77 -14.90
CA SER A 45 -44.45 9.30 -16.13
C SER A 45 -43.89 10.72 -15.96
N SER A 46 -42.76 10.96 -16.61
CA SER A 46 -42.08 12.23 -16.83
C SER A 46 -42.90 13.21 -17.70
N ILE A 47 -42.95 14.49 -17.32
CA ILE A 47 -43.40 15.61 -18.18
C ILE A 47 -42.48 16.85 -18.00
N SER A 48 -41.88 17.24 -19.13
CA SER A 48 -41.48 18.55 -19.70
C SER A 48 -40.75 19.67 -18.90
N SER A 49 -39.52 19.94 -19.35
CA SER A 49 -38.94 21.22 -19.85
C SER A 49 -39.60 22.59 -19.57
N ILE A 50 -38.76 23.59 -19.21
CA ILE A 50 -38.79 25.04 -19.61
C ILE A 50 -37.42 25.69 -19.22
N PRO A 51 -36.90 26.72 -19.95
CA PRO A 51 -35.47 27.11 -20.00
C PRO A 51 -35.14 28.41 -19.19
N PRO A 52 -33.86 28.81 -19.04
CA PRO A 52 -33.51 30.13 -18.55
C PRO A 52 -33.07 31.10 -19.66
N THR A 53 -33.67 32.29 -19.62
CA THR A 53 -33.32 33.51 -20.36
C THR A 53 -32.17 34.27 -19.67
N GLY A 54 -31.19 34.75 -20.44
CA GLY A 54 -30.20 35.77 -20.00
C GLY A 54 -30.77 37.21 -20.03
N PRO A 55 -29.99 38.24 -19.64
CA PRO A 55 -29.13 38.90 -20.65
C PRO A 55 -27.78 39.57 -20.18
N ARG A 56 -26.82 39.60 -21.14
CA ARG A 56 -25.83 40.65 -21.58
C ARG A 56 -24.76 41.21 -20.58
N MET A 57 -23.44 40.96 -20.77
CA MET A 57 -22.40 41.58 -21.68
C MET A 57 -21.80 42.91 -21.12
N PRO A 58 -20.54 43.36 -21.47
CA PRO A 58 -19.72 42.97 -22.64
C PRO A 58 -18.16 42.85 -22.51
N SER A 59 -17.59 42.22 -23.57
CA SER A 59 -16.31 42.46 -24.33
C SER A 59 -14.94 42.26 -23.63
N SER A 60 -13.91 41.66 -24.26
CA SER A 60 -13.42 41.85 -25.65
C SER A 60 -12.47 40.75 -26.19
N GLN A 61 -12.57 40.50 -27.52
CA GLN A 61 -11.53 40.13 -28.53
C GLN A 61 -10.77 38.79 -28.37
N SER A 62 -10.40 37.99 -29.40
CA SER A 62 -10.56 37.92 -30.88
C SER A 62 -9.88 36.60 -31.31
N ASP A 63 -10.57 35.63 -31.90
CA ASP A 63 -10.60 35.25 -33.34
C ASP A 63 -9.45 34.36 -33.90
N LEU A 64 -9.89 33.43 -34.79
CA LEU A 64 -9.18 32.57 -35.77
C LEU A 64 -8.69 31.20 -35.24
N TRP A 65 -9.21 30.03 -35.68
CA TRP A 65 -9.26 29.54 -37.07
C TRP A 65 -10.43 28.59 -37.39
N ARG A 66 -10.83 28.58 -38.66
CA ARG A 66 -11.90 27.79 -39.30
C ARG A 66 -11.37 26.51 -39.99
N LEU A 67 -12.13 25.43 -39.79
CA LEU A 67 -12.62 24.41 -40.75
C LEU A 67 -11.69 23.75 -41.78
N SER A 68 -11.67 22.42 -41.73
CA SER A 68 -11.91 21.55 -42.90
C SER A 68 -12.26 20.12 -42.46
N SER A 69 -13.47 19.70 -42.81
CA SER A 69 -14.04 18.36 -42.67
C SER A 69 -13.73 17.48 -43.89
N HIS A 70 -13.47 16.18 -43.69
CA HIS A 70 -14.00 15.13 -44.58
C HIS A 70 -14.10 13.76 -43.90
N GLU A 71 -15.24 13.12 -44.17
CA GLU A 71 -15.82 11.90 -43.61
C GLU A 71 -15.12 10.60 -44.03
N LYS A 72 -15.25 9.54 -43.22
CA LYS A 72 -16.16 8.39 -43.46
C LYS A 72 -15.94 7.28 -42.42
N ASN A 73 -17.02 6.88 -41.74
CA ASN A 73 -17.07 5.76 -40.80
C ASN A 73 -18.21 4.82 -41.23
N PRO A 74 -17.99 3.51 -41.48
CA PRO A 74 -19.07 2.62 -41.91
C PRO A 74 -19.75 1.89 -40.73
N GLY A 75 -21.06 2.11 -40.62
CA GLY A 75 -22.13 1.11 -40.38
C GLY A 75 -21.98 0.04 -39.30
N LEU A 76 -22.73 0.20 -38.19
CA LEU A 76 -23.21 -0.89 -37.33
C LEU A 76 -24.61 -1.32 -37.77
N PRO A 77 -24.93 -2.64 -37.86
CA PRO A 77 -26.27 -3.09 -38.19
C PRO A 77 -27.17 -3.27 -36.94
N SER A 78 -28.46 -3.19 -37.23
CA SER A 78 -29.64 -3.21 -36.38
C SER A 78 -29.87 -4.52 -35.61
N SER A 79 -30.52 -4.36 -34.45
CA SER A 79 -31.11 -5.41 -33.61
C SER A 79 -32.31 -6.10 -34.27
N GLU A 80 -32.28 -7.43 -34.34
CA GLU A 80 -33.46 -8.30 -34.48
C GLU A 80 -33.47 -9.39 -33.39
N ASP A 81 -34.68 -9.72 -32.97
CA ASP A 81 -35.13 -10.57 -31.88
C ASP A 81 -34.74 -12.04 -32.00
N VAL A 82 -34.38 -12.72 -30.88
CA VAL A 82 -34.73 -14.15 -30.66
C VAL A 82 -34.89 -14.49 -29.15
N GLU A 83 -36.14 -14.76 -28.80
CA GLU A 83 -36.73 -15.72 -27.85
C GLU A 83 -36.19 -15.94 -26.41
N ALA A 84 -37.07 -15.65 -25.45
CA ALA A 84 -37.04 -16.11 -24.07
C ALA A 84 -37.63 -17.52 -23.93
N ALA A 85 -36.94 -18.39 -23.18
CA ALA A 85 -37.38 -19.75 -22.84
C ALA A 85 -38.58 -19.79 -21.86
N PRO A 86 -39.47 -20.80 -21.93
CA PRO A 86 -40.70 -20.84 -21.15
C PRO A 86 -40.50 -21.30 -19.69
N LEU A 87 -41.20 -20.61 -18.79
CA LEU A 87 -41.38 -20.96 -17.38
C LEU A 87 -42.17 -22.27 -17.25
N GLN A 88 -41.59 -23.25 -16.57
CA GLN A 88 -42.20 -24.54 -16.31
C GLN A 88 -43.04 -24.52 -15.02
N GLN A 89 -44.23 -25.10 -15.14
CA GLN A 89 -45.36 -25.08 -14.20
C GLN A 89 -45.10 -25.85 -12.89
N ASP A 90 -45.79 -25.39 -11.86
CA ASP A 90 -45.93 -25.99 -10.53
C ASP A 90 -46.44 -27.45 -10.56
N ALA A 91 -45.86 -28.30 -9.72
CA ALA A 91 -46.37 -29.64 -9.40
C ALA A 91 -46.76 -29.75 -7.90
N PRO A 92 -47.87 -30.44 -7.56
CA PRO A 92 -48.50 -30.35 -6.26
C PRO A 92 -47.92 -31.28 -5.19
N CYS A 93 -48.07 -30.83 -3.95
CA CYS A 93 -47.67 -31.51 -2.71
C CYS A 93 -48.53 -32.76 -2.44
N SER A 94 -47.91 -33.94 -2.30
CA SER A 94 -48.60 -35.17 -1.86
C SER A 94 -48.15 -35.59 -0.45
N LYS A 95 -49.13 -35.92 0.40
CA LYS A 95 -48.97 -36.51 1.74
C LYS A 95 -48.97 -38.04 1.62
N GLY A 96 -48.03 -38.72 2.29
CA GLY A 96 -48.06 -40.18 2.42
C GLY A 96 -47.06 -40.74 3.42
N ARG A 97 -47.55 -41.15 4.60
CA ARG A 97 -46.87 -41.84 5.72
C ARG A 97 -46.10 -43.11 5.31
N LYS A 98 -45.02 -43.43 6.04
CA LYS A 98 -44.91 -44.62 6.93
C LYS A 98 -43.63 -44.59 7.79
N ARG A 99 -43.79 -44.81 9.10
CA ARG A 99 -42.73 -44.98 10.12
C ARG A 99 -42.20 -46.43 10.09
N ALA A 100 -40.90 -46.61 10.28
CA ALA A 100 -40.27 -47.90 10.63
C ALA A 100 -39.25 -47.68 11.78
N PRO A 101 -39.00 -48.69 12.65
CA PRO A 101 -38.63 -48.48 14.05
C PRO A 101 -37.12 -48.31 14.34
N PHE A 102 -36.87 -47.58 15.43
CA PHE A 102 -35.61 -46.99 15.90
C PHE A 102 -34.54 -47.96 16.46
N VAL A 103 -34.55 -49.25 16.13
CA VAL A 103 -33.72 -50.26 16.85
C VAL A 103 -32.60 -50.89 16.01
N ARG A 104 -32.25 -50.33 14.85
CA ARG A 104 -31.16 -50.88 13.99
C ARG A 104 -29.90 -50.03 13.82
N ARG A 105 -29.76 -48.91 14.53
CA ARG A 105 -28.56 -48.04 14.44
C ARG A 105 -27.57 -48.14 15.61
N GLY A 106 -27.92 -48.87 16.69
CA GLY A 106 -27.03 -49.07 17.83
C GLY A 106 -25.97 -50.18 17.68
N LEU A 107 -26.12 -51.08 16.71
CA LEU A 107 -25.26 -52.27 16.59
C LEU A 107 -24.13 -52.17 15.54
N MET A 108 -24.11 -51.12 14.71
CA MET A 108 -23.04 -50.91 13.72
C MET A 108 -21.85 -50.09 14.26
N VAL A 109 -22.02 -49.37 15.37
CA VAL A 109 -20.97 -48.50 15.94
C VAL A 109 -20.02 -49.29 16.85
N LEU A 110 -20.44 -50.44 17.40
CA LEU A 110 -19.62 -51.23 18.32
C LEU A 110 -18.65 -52.20 17.62
N THR A 111 -18.90 -52.58 16.36
CA THR A 111 -18.04 -53.49 15.59
C THR A 111 -16.90 -52.78 14.85
N PHE A 112 -16.94 -51.45 14.72
CA PHE A 112 -15.87 -50.66 14.09
C PHE A 112 -14.79 -50.21 15.08
N LEU A 113 -15.06 -50.21 16.39
CA LEU A 113 -14.11 -49.76 17.41
C LEU A 113 -13.16 -50.86 17.91
N THR A 114 -13.45 -52.13 17.68
CA THR A 114 -12.57 -53.26 18.08
C THR A 114 -11.61 -53.73 16.99
N ALA A 115 -11.83 -53.33 15.73
CA ALA A 115 -10.94 -53.69 14.61
C ALA A 115 -9.74 -52.73 14.43
N SER A 116 -9.84 -51.50 14.93
CA SER A 116 -8.80 -50.46 14.77
C SER A 116 -7.64 -50.58 15.76
N ILE A 117 -7.76 -51.44 16.78
CA ILE A 117 -6.76 -51.60 17.85
C ILE A 117 -5.77 -52.74 17.56
N TRP A 118 -6.02 -53.58 16.55
CA TRP A 118 -5.20 -54.76 16.24
C TRP A 118 -4.40 -54.70 14.93
N LEU A 119 -4.34 -53.55 14.25
CA LEU A 119 -3.60 -53.36 12.98
C LEU A 119 -2.51 -52.27 13.03
N SER A 120 -2.22 -51.72 14.21
CA SER A 120 -1.33 -50.57 14.39
C SER A 120 0.20 -50.77 14.35
N PRO A 121 0.81 -51.92 13.95
CA PRO A 121 2.26 -51.93 13.71
C PRO A 121 2.72 -51.77 12.25
N LEU A 122 1.82 -51.62 11.26
CA LEU A 122 2.22 -51.68 9.83
C LEU A 122 2.06 -50.39 9.01
N ILE A 123 1.81 -49.25 9.64
CA ILE A 123 1.77 -47.96 8.94
C ILE A 123 2.92 -47.11 9.46
N GLY A 124 3.88 -46.85 8.56
CA GLY A 124 5.08 -46.07 8.82
C GLY A 124 4.78 -44.71 9.43
N ARG A 125 5.72 -44.26 10.27
CA ARG A 125 5.75 -42.96 10.94
C ARG A 125 5.25 -41.84 10.01
N THR A 126 4.05 -41.32 10.27
CA THR A 126 3.64 -40.01 9.81
C THR A 126 4.55 -38.97 10.49
N PRO A 127 5.24 -38.09 9.75
CA PRO A 127 5.95 -36.98 10.39
C PRO A 127 4.91 -36.10 11.08
N SER A 128 5.15 -35.79 12.35
CA SER A 128 4.31 -34.90 13.13
C SER A 128 4.22 -33.53 12.45
N LEU A 129 2.99 -33.03 12.24
CA LEU A 129 2.69 -31.68 11.76
C LEU A 129 3.17 -30.55 12.68
N THR A 130 3.81 -30.87 13.81
CA THR A 130 4.30 -29.93 14.82
C THR A 130 5.76 -29.48 14.63
N ARG A 131 6.40 -29.78 13.49
CA ARG A 131 7.83 -29.46 13.26
C ARG A 131 8.12 -28.35 12.26
N TYR A 132 7.12 -27.57 11.85
CA TYR A 132 7.29 -26.52 10.84
C TYR A 132 7.59 -25.11 11.38
N TRP A 133 7.69 -24.93 12.70
CA TRP A 133 8.04 -23.64 13.31
C TRP A 133 9.18 -23.80 14.31
N SER A 134 10.38 -24.09 13.81
CA SER A 134 11.62 -23.76 14.55
C SER A 134 12.76 -23.54 13.56
N GLN A 135 12.60 -22.62 12.62
CA GLN A 135 13.80 -21.92 12.16
C GLN A 135 14.18 -20.97 13.29
N SER A 136 15.38 -21.14 13.85
CA SER A 136 15.91 -20.20 14.84
C SER A 136 15.84 -18.80 14.25
N ALA A 137 15.23 -17.86 14.96
CA ALA A 137 15.15 -16.46 14.54
C ALA A 137 16.54 -15.98 14.13
N THR A 138 16.65 -15.36 12.96
CA THR A 138 17.93 -14.80 12.54
C THR A 138 18.28 -13.61 13.47
N PRO A 139 19.57 -13.21 13.56
CA PRO A 139 19.93 -12.00 14.29
C PRO A 139 19.17 -10.76 13.81
N LEU A 140 18.88 -10.68 12.50
CA LEU A 140 18.06 -9.63 11.91
C LEU A 140 16.62 -9.67 12.44
N ASP A 141 15.99 -10.86 12.50
CA ASP A 141 14.63 -10.99 13.03
C ASP A 141 14.55 -10.53 14.49
N THR A 142 15.52 -10.94 15.31
CA THR A 142 15.55 -10.53 16.73
C THR A 142 15.70 -9.02 16.88
N GLN A 143 16.56 -8.38 16.07
CA GLN A 143 16.70 -6.93 16.08
C GLN A 143 15.40 -6.24 15.64
N CYS A 144 14.78 -6.71 14.56
CA CYS A 144 13.54 -6.15 14.04
C CYS A 144 12.37 -6.28 15.01
N ASP A 145 12.25 -7.39 15.73
CA ASP A 145 11.20 -7.61 16.72
C ASP A 145 11.26 -6.59 17.87
N THR A 146 12.47 -6.19 18.29
CA THR A 146 12.62 -5.19 19.36
C THR A 146 12.11 -3.80 18.96
N LEU A 147 12.01 -3.51 17.66
CA LEU A 147 11.52 -2.23 17.15
C LEU A 147 9.99 -2.14 17.12
N LEU A 148 9.25 -3.26 17.25
CA LEU A 148 7.79 -3.24 17.22
C LEU A 148 7.18 -2.50 18.43
N THR A 149 7.96 -2.31 19.49
CA THR A 149 7.58 -1.51 20.64
C THR A 149 8.22 -0.13 20.54
N ALA A 150 7.40 0.90 20.28
CA ALA A 150 7.85 2.28 20.33
C ALA A 150 8.33 2.66 21.74
N SER A 151 9.33 3.54 21.82
CA SER A 151 9.78 4.09 23.10
C SER A 151 8.68 4.89 23.81
N ALA A 152 8.67 4.89 25.13
CA ALA A 152 7.78 5.73 25.91
C ALA A 152 7.95 7.21 25.52
N GLY A 153 6.84 7.92 25.32
CA GLY A 153 6.78 9.32 24.91
C GLY A 153 6.76 9.56 23.40
N THR A 154 6.91 8.53 22.55
CA THR A 154 6.90 8.69 21.09
C THR A 154 5.61 9.34 20.58
N TYR A 155 4.45 8.88 21.03
CA TYR A 155 3.15 9.42 20.60
C TYR A 155 2.84 10.74 21.27
N THR A 156 3.29 10.96 22.51
CA THR A 156 3.21 12.27 23.17
C THR A 156 3.90 13.35 22.33
N VAL A 157 5.15 13.11 21.90
CA VAL A 157 5.90 14.06 21.06
C VAL A 157 5.21 14.29 19.72
N ARG A 158 4.68 13.24 19.09
CA ARG A 158 3.95 13.35 17.82
C ARG A 158 2.67 14.19 17.97
N LEU A 159 1.89 13.97 19.03
CA LEU A 159 0.68 14.74 19.32
C LEU A 159 1.01 16.20 19.66
N GLU A 160 2.05 16.46 20.44
CA GLU A 160 2.53 17.82 20.74
C GLU A 160 2.99 18.56 19.47
N THR A 161 3.67 17.86 18.56
CA THR A 161 4.07 18.39 17.25
C THR A 161 2.86 18.73 16.38
N LEU A 162 1.84 17.86 16.37
CA LEU A 162 0.60 18.11 15.64
C LEU A 162 -0.12 19.34 16.18
N VAL A 163 -0.40 19.40 17.49
CA VAL A 163 -1.17 20.50 18.05
C VAL A 163 -0.44 21.84 18.00
N SER A 164 0.89 21.86 18.09
CA SER A 164 1.68 23.09 17.92
C SER A 164 1.70 23.61 16.48
N SER A 165 1.33 22.77 15.51
CA SER A 165 1.18 23.14 14.10
C SER A 165 -0.24 23.67 13.78
N LEU A 166 -1.19 23.54 14.72
CA LEU A 166 -2.58 23.96 14.53
C LEU A 166 -2.82 25.37 15.12
N PRO A 167 -3.61 26.21 14.44
CA PRO A 167 -4.09 27.47 15.03
C PRO A 167 -4.93 27.23 16.31
N PRO A 168 -5.09 28.25 17.18
CA PRO A 168 -6.00 28.19 18.32
C PRO A 168 -7.41 27.70 17.92
N SER A 169 -8.03 26.88 18.77
CA SER A 169 -9.37 26.33 18.54
C SER A 169 -9.54 25.56 17.21
N THR A 170 -8.45 25.06 16.64
CA THR A 170 -8.45 24.18 15.47
C THR A 170 -8.20 22.74 15.87
N VAL A 171 -8.98 21.81 15.29
CA VAL A 171 -8.75 20.37 15.42
C VAL A 171 -8.28 19.76 14.09
N TRP A 172 -7.36 18.82 14.17
CA TRP A 172 -7.04 17.94 13.05
C TRP A 172 -7.99 16.74 13.03
N VAL A 173 -8.52 16.39 11.87
CA VAL A 173 -9.47 15.28 11.70
C VAL A 173 -8.95 14.29 10.66
N ALA A 174 -8.89 13.01 11.04
CA ALA A 174 -8.56 11.89 10.17
C ALA A 174 -9.54 10.73 10.30
N GLU A 175 -9.41 9.79 9.38
CA GLU A 175 -10.05 8.46 9.44
C GLU A 175 -8.99 7.40 9.80
N PRO A 176 -9.38 6.14 10.13
CA PRO A 176 -8.42 5.05 10.28
C PRO A 176 -7.50 4.93 9.05
N GLY A 177 -6.19 4.86 9.31
CA GLY A 177 -5.16 4.94 8.29
C GLY A 177 -3.78 5.29 8.87
N ALA A 178 -2.85 5.63 7.98
CA ALA A 178 -1.46 5.85 8.33
C ALA A 178 -1.24 7.05 9.25
N SER A 179 -1.92 8.18 9.03
CA SER A 179 -1.79 9.34 9.92
C SER A 179 -2.36 9.08 11.30
N ALA A 180 -3.51 8.38 11.41
CA ALA A 180 -4.03 7.94 12.69
C ALA A 180 -3.04 7.02 13.41
N SER A 181 -2.51 6.01 12.70
CA SER A 181 -1.47 5.11 13.23
C SER A 181 -0.23 5.85 13.69
N TYR A 182 0.20 6.88 12.95
CA TYR A 182 1.33 7.73 13.31
C TYR A 182 1.10 8.46 14.65
N PHE A 183 0.00 9.21 14.76
CA PHE A 183 -0.22 10.10 15.90
C PHE A 183 -0.69 9.37 17.16
N ILE A 184 -1.52 8.32 17.02
CA ILE A 184 -2.13 7.65 18.16
C ILE A 184 -1.73 6.18 18.34
N GLY A 185 -0.87 5.64 17.47
CA GLY A 185 -0.28 4.30 17.62
C GLY A 185 -1.20 3.12 17.39
N SER A 186 -2.39 3.36 16.84
CA SER A 186 -3.39 2.35 16.50
C SER A 186 -4.24 2.89 15.34
N PHE A 187 -5.32 2.19 14.96
CA PHE A 187 -6.21 2.58 13.86
C PHE A 187 -5.59 2.48 12.48
N SER A 188 -4.98 1.35 12.18
CA SER A 188 -4.62 1.03 10.81
C SER A 188 -5.86 0.65 9.99
N SER A 189 -5.78 0.79 8.66
CA SER A 189 -6.88 0.45 7.76
C SER A 189 -7.15 -1.06 7.70
N GLU A 190 -6.19 -1.88 8.11
CA GLU A 190 -6.30 -3.33 8.23
C GLU A 190 -7.18 -3.75 9.42
N GLU A 191 -7.11 -3.03 10.54
CA GLU A 191 -7.91 -3.29 11.73
C GLU A 191 -9.33 -2.69 11.62
N TRP A 192 -9.41 -1.50 11.00
CA TRP A 192 -10.62 -0.71 10.80
C TRP A 192 -10.70 -0.17 9.38
N TRP A 193 -11.34 -0.95 8.50
CA TRP A 193 -11.57 -0.50 7.13
C TRP A 193 -12.58 0.65 7.06
N LEU A 194 -12.42 1.50 6.05
CA LEU A 194 -13.31 2.62 5.80
C LEU A 194 -14.68 2.13 5.30
N SER A 195 -15.76 2.66 5.87
CA SER A 195 -17.14 2.36 5.48
C SER A 195 -17.98 3.64 5.36
N GLU A 196 -19.21 3.57 4.87
CA GLU A 196 -20.13 4.72 4.86
C GLU A 196 -20.39 5.30 6.26
N ARG A 197 -20.12 4.53 7.32
CA ARG A 197 -20.18 4.97 8.72
C ARG A 197 -18.83 5.56 9.13
N PRO A 198 -18.75 6.87 9.41
CA PRO A 198 -17.50 7.49 9.83
C PRO A 198 -17.01 6.95 11.17
N PHE A 199 -15.74 6.56 11.19
CA PHE A 199 -14.93 6.52 12.39
C PHE A 199 -13.92 7.65 12.27
N LEU A 200 -13.90 8.60 13.20
CA LEU A 200 -13.00 9.75 13.13
C LEU A 200 -12.00 9.73 14.28
N VAL A 201 -10.75 10.00 13.96
CA VAL A 201 -9.69 10.36 14.92
C VAL A 201 -9.54 11.86 14.85
N VAL A 202 -9.77 12.54 15.97
CA VAL A 202 -9.71 13.99 16.05
C VAL A 202 -8.70 14.38 17.11
N VAL A 203 -7.75 15.24 16.76
CA VAL A 203 -6.74 15.75 17.69
C VAL A 203 -6.85 17.26 17.76
N GLY A 204 -7.04 17.77 18.96
CA GLY A 204 -7.09 19.21 19.24
C GLY A 204 -6.19 19.57 20.41
N GLN A 205 -6.24 20.85 20.79
CA GLN A 205 -5.55 21.37 21.96
C GLN A 205 -6.55 21.84 23.01
N SER A 206 -6.26 21.57 24.28
CA SER A 206 -6.93 22.23 25.40
C SER A 206 -6.50 23.69 25.52
N PHE A 207 -7.23 24.47 26.34
CA PHE A 207 -6.87 25.86 26.64
C PHE A 207 -5.46 26.02 27.24
N ASP A 208 -4.94 25.01 27.95
CA ASP A 208 -3.57 24.99 28.47
C ASP A 208 -2.53 24.39 27.50
N GLY A 209 -2.90 24.19 26.24
CA GLY A 209 -2.02 23.76 25.15
C GLY A 209 -1.70 22.27 25.12
N ARG A 210 -2.41 21.44 25.90
CA ARG A 210 -2.18 19.98 25.93
C ARG A 210 -2.99 19.28 24.84
N PRO A 211 -2.44 18.22 24.22
CA PRO A 211 -3.20 17.43 23.27
C PRO A 211 -4.45 16.80 23.88
N ARG A 212 -5.55 16.84 23.13
CA ARG A 212 -6.78 16.08 23.38
C ARG A 212 -7.10 15.23 22.17
N VAL A 213 -7.48 13.97 22.42
CA VAL A 213 -7.83 13.02 21.37
C VAL A 213 -9.29 12.65 21.51
N TYR A 214 -10.06 12.77 20.42
CA TYR A 214 -11.44 12.29 20.35
C TYR A 214 -11.54 11.15 19.35
N LEU A 215 -12.17 10.05 19.76
CA LEU A 215 -12.40 8.88 18.93
C LEU A 215 -13.90 8.74 18.69
N VAL A 216 -14.34 9.14 17.49
CA VAL A 216 -15.75 9.20 17.10
C VAL A 216 -16.13 7.88 16.46
N THR A 217 -17.08 7.14 17.04
CA THR A 217 -17.43 5.78 16.62
C THR A 217 -18.95 5.53 16.66
N PRO A 218 -19.51 4.69 15.77
CA PRO A 218 -20.90 4.29 15.89
C PRO A 218 -21.17 3.59 17.23
N THR A 219 -22.26 3.94 17.92
CA THR A 219 -22.61 3.36 19.23
C THR A 219 -22.62 1.84 19.24
N PHE A 220 -23.08 1.20 18.15
CA PHE A 220 -23.14 -0.26 18.08
C PHE A 220 -21.75 -0.92 17.91
N GLU A 221 -20.75 -0.19 17.40
CA GLU A 221 -19.36 -0.64 17.25
C GLU A 221 -18.50 -0.24 18.47
N ALA A 222 -19.04 0.56 19.41
CA ALA A 222 -18.25 1.16 20.48
C ALA A 222 -17.59 0.15 21.42
N LEU A 223 -18.13 -1.08 21.53
CA LEU A 223 -17.46 -2.16 22.26
C LEU A 223 -16.23 -2.65 21.50
N ARG A 224 -16.35 -2.92 20.20
CA ARG A 224 -15.23 -3.33 19.35
C ARG A 224 -14.17 -2.23 19.29
N ALA A 225 -14.59 -0.98 19.16
CA ALA A 225 -13.69 0.17 19.11
C ALA A 225 -12.82 0.28 20.37
N ARG A 226 -13.38 0.03 21.55
CA ARG A 226 -12.63 0.05 22.83
C ARG A 226 -11.67 -1.12 23.02
N LEU A 227 -11.73 -2.16 22.17
CA LEU A 227 -10.75 -3.24 22.18
C LEU A 227 -9.45 -2.87 21.47
N LEU A 228 -9.39 -1.71 20.81
CA LEU A 228 -8.16 -1.22 20.20
C LEU A 228 -7.09 -0.95 21.25
N GLU A 229 -5.90 -1.46 20.97
CA GLU A 229 -4.74 -1.31 21.83
C GLU A 229 -4.09 0.06 21.62
N LEU A 230 -4.62 1.07 22.30
CA LEU A 230 -3.97 2.39 22.36
C LEU A 230 -2.72 2.34 23.25
N PRO A 231 -1.62 3.01 22.86
CA PRO A 231 -0.49 3.29 23.74
C PRO A 231 -0.97 3.93 25.05
N GLU A 232 -0.33 3.60 26.17
CA GLU A 232 -0.75 4.07 27.51
C GLU A 232 -0.87 5.59 27.57
N GLU A 233 0.11 6.30 27.00
CA GLU A 233 0.14 7.76 26.91
C GLU A 233 -1.04 8.38 26.15
N VAL A 234 -1.58 7.69 25.13
CA VAL A 234 -2.75 8.15 24.37
C VAL A 234 -4.05 7.73 25.06
N ARG A 235 -4.09 6.53 25.62
CA ARG A 235 -5.28 5.94 26.26
C ARG A 235 -5.86 6.83 27.36
N HIS A 236 -5.00 7.52 28.11
CA HIS A 236 -5.41 8.39 29.22
C HIS A 236 -6.01 9.74 28.78
N ILE A 237 -5.72 10.18 27.55
CA ILE A 237 -6.21 11.46 27.01
C ILE A 237 -7.30 11.27 25.93
N ALA A 238 -7.55 10.03 25.51
CA ALA A 238 -8.56 9.70 24.51
C ALA A 238 -9.99 9.74 25.08
N ARG A 239 -10.84 10.58 24.50
CA ARG A 239 -12.28 10.68 24.77
C ARG A 239 -13.06 9.95 23.68
N TRP A 240 -13.82 8.95 24.08
CA TRP A 240 -14.73 8.22 23.19
C TRP A 240 -16.01 9.02 22.96
N VAL A 241 -16.35 9.25 21.68
CA VAL A 241 -17.54 9.99 21.25
C VAL A 241 -18.41 9.06 20.42
N GLU A 242 -19.56 8.67 20.95
CA GLU A 242 -20.43 7.70 20.29
C GLU A 242 -21.60 8.38 19.57
N TRP A 243 -21.89 7.95 18.34
CA TRP A 243 -23.05 8.42 17.58
C TRP A 243 -23.97 7.26 17.21
N ARG A 244 -25.28 7.46 17.36
CA ARG A 244 -26.30 6.47 16.97
C ARG A 244 -26.59 6.56 15.48
N GLU A 245 -27.07 5.46 14.89
CA GLU A 245 -27.42 5.36 13.46
C GLU A 245 -28.43 6.43 12.98
N ASP A 246 -29.23 7.01 13.89
CA ASP A 246 -30.19 8.08 13.59
C ASP A 246 -29.63 9.51 13.77
N GLN A 247 -28.36 9.65 14.13
CA GLN A 247 -27.69 10.93 14.38
C GLN A 247 -26.67 11.26 13.28
N SER A 248 -26.36 12.54 13.13
CA SER A 248 -25.21 12.98 12.35
C SER A 248 -23.92 12.81 13.18
N PRO A 249 -22.93 11.99 12.75
CA PRO A 249 -21.66 11.87 13.46
C PRO A 249 -20.94 13.21 13.60
N TYR A 250 -21.11 14.11 12.61
CA TYR A 250 -20.49 15.42 12.59
C TYR A 250 -21.10 16.38 13.63
N GLN A 251 -22.42 16.34 13.82
CA GLN A 251 -23.08 17.14 14.87
C GLN A 251 -22.71 16.63 16.26
N VAL A 252 -22.62 15.31 16.43
CA VAL A 252 -22.17 14.69 17.68
C VAL A 252 -20.72 15.09 18.00
N LEU A 253 -19.83 15.08 17.00
CA LEU A 253 -18.46 15.57 17.16
C LEU A 253 -18.43 17.05 17.52
N GLY A 254 -19.10 17.93 16.77
CA GLY A 254 -19.13 19.36 17.05
C GLY A 254 -19.62 19.69 18.47
N ALA A 255 -20.63 18.97 18.96
CA ALA A 255 -21.10 19.10 20.34
C ALA A 255 -20.09 18.59 21.38
N ALA A 256 -19.25 17.61 21.03
CA ALA A 256 -18.25 17.03 21.93
C ALA A 256 -16.96 17.86 22.02
N LEU A 257 -16.65 18.66 21.00
CA LEU A 257 -15.47 19.54 20.99
C LEU A 257 -15.61 20.71 21.97
N GLU A 258 -16.84 21.14 22.30
CA GLU A 258 -17.08 22.27 23.21
C GLU A 258 -16.27 23.51 22.74
N ASP A 259 -15.43 24.10 23.59
CA ASP A 259 -14.57 25.25 23.25
C ASP A 259 -13.21 24.83 22.61
N ASP A 260 -12.94 23.52 22.46
CA ASP A 260 -11.67 23.02 21.95
C ASP A 260 -11.54 23.09 20.41
N GLY A 261 -12.65 23.29 19.69
CA GLY A 261 -12.64 23.18 18.24
C GLY A 261 -13.79 23.93 17.56
N GLU A 262 -13.49 25.10 17.00
CA GLU A 262 -14.38 25.86 16.10
C GLU A 262 -14.02 25.61 14.63
N THR A 263 -12.73 25.41 14.37
CA THR A 263 -12.14 25.17 13.05
C THR A 263 -11.58 23.75 12.94
N PHE A 264 -11.40 23.26 11.71
CA PHE A 264 -10.75 21.97 11.48
C PHE A 264 -9.78 21.98 10.28
N VAL A 265 -8.73 21.18 10.40
CA VAL A 265 -7.84 20.76 9.32
C VAL A 265 -8.16 19.30 9.00
N LEU A 266 -8.35 18.99 7.71
CA LEU A 266 -8.51 17.60 7.27
C LEU A 266 -7.14 16.96 7.01
N ASP A 267 -6.99 15.72 7.47
CA ASP A 267 -5.97 14.85 6.89
C ASP A 267 -6.24 14.64 5.38
N PRO A 268 -5.20 14.68 4.53
CA PRO A 268 -5.37 14.61 3.07
C PRO A 268 -6.10 13.36 2.56
N MET A 269 -6.09 12.26 3.31
CA MET A 269 -6.72 10.99 2.92
C MET A 269 -8.17 10.85 3.38
N VAL A 270 -8.72 11.84 4.09
CA VAL A 270 -10.13 11.83 4.51
C VAL A 270 -11.05 11.86 3.29
N ARG A 271 -12.04 10.97 3.28
CA ARG A 271 -12.99 10.87 2.16
C ARG A 271 -13.84 12.13 2.03
N HIS A 272 -14.10 12.52 0.78
CA HIS A 272 -14.76 13.78 0.45
C HIS A 272 -16.09 14.01 1.21
N PHE A 273 -16.93 12.99 1.37
CA PHE A 273 -18.23 13.13 2.05
C PHE A 273 -18.09 13.40 3.56
N VAL A 274 -17.00 12.94 4.20
CA VAL A 274 -16.69 13.23 5.60
C VAL A 274 -16.36 14.72 5.74
N GLY A 275 -15.48 15.23 4.87
CA GLY A 275 -15.19 16.67 4.80
C GLY A 275 -16.44 17.51 4.53
N GLN A 276 -17.31 17.09 3.60
CA GLN A 276 -18.61 17.76 3.38
C GLN A 276 -19.52 17.73 4.61
N GLY A 277 -19.47 16.66 5.40
CA GLY A 277 -20.21 16.53 6.66
C GLY A 277 -19.71 17.51 7.72
N LEU A 278 -18.38 17.61 7.88
CA LEU A 278 -17.72 18.50 8.85
C LEU A 278 -17.95 19.98 8.52
N ARG A 279 -17.89 20.38 7.24
CA ARG A 279 -18.18 21.77 6.81
C ARG A 279 -19.59 22.27 7.16
N LYS A 280 -20.52 21.37 7.53
CA LYS A 280 -21.86 21.75 7.99
C LYS A 280 -21.91 22.15 9.47
N VAL A 281 -20.85 21.86 10.22
CA VAL A 281 -20.82 21.99 11.69
C VAL A 281 -19.58 22.75 12.20
N LEU A 282 -18.48 22.75 11.44
CA LEU A 282 -17.22 23.41 11.77
C LEU A 282 -16.70 24.20 10.55
N GLN A 283 -15.83 25.18 10.78
CA GLN A 283 -15.17 25.96 9.74
C GLN A 283 -13.88 25.27 9.28
N GLU A 284 -13.72 25.04 7.98
CA GLU A 284 -12.46 24.47 7.47
C GLU A 284 -11.37 25.53 7.43
N GLU A 285 -10.18 25.16 7.91
CA GLU A 285 -8.93 25.89 7.71
C GLU A 285 -8.35 25.57 6.33
N THR A 286 -8.02 26.60 5.57
CA THR A 286 -7.60 26.49 4.16
C THR A 286 -6.27 27.19 3.87
N ASP A 287 -5.63 27.77 4.88
CA ASP A 287 -4.31 28.38 4.74
C ASP A 287 -3.26 27.32 4.34
N GLU A 288 -2.58 27.56 3.21
CA GLU A 288 -1.64 26.59 2.63
C GLU A 288 -0.43 26.33 3.55
N GLU A 289 0.00 27.31 4.35
CA GLU A 289 1.13 27.12 5.27
C GLU A 289 0.72 26.25 6.46
N VAL A 290 -0.51 26.40 6.98
CA VAL A 290 -1.06 25.52 8.02
C VAL A 290 -1.27 24.10 7.50
N LEU A 291 -1.83 23.94 6.29
CA LEU A 291 -2.00 22.62 5.69
C LEU A 291 -0.64 21.93 5.43
N ALA A 292 0.37 22.70 5.01
CA ALA A 292 1.72 22.20 4.84
C ALA A 292 2.38 21.82 6.18
N SER A 293 2.23 22.63 7.23
CA SER A 293 2.85 22.36 8.53
C SER A 293 2.38 21.02 9.12
N VAL A 294 1.11 20.65 8.89
CA VAL A 294 0.52 19.38 9.33
C VAL A 294 0.89 18.22 8.41
N SER A 295 0.71 18.39 7.09
CA SER A 295 0.93 17.29 6.12
C SER A 295 2.38 16.83 6.01
N LEU A 296 3.34 17.69 6.38
CA LEU A 296 4.77 17.40 6.32
C LEU A 296 5.34 16.78 7.60
N ILE A 297 4.56 16.61 8.68
CA ILE A 297 5.06 16.06 9.95
C ILE A 297 5.67 14.65 9.76
N ARG A 298 5.03 13.81 8.93
CA ARG A 298 5.45 12.42 8.67
C ARG A 298 6.64 12.32 7.70
N GLU A 299 6.97 13.41 7.01
CA GLU A 299 7.95 13.37 5.93
C GLU A 299 9.34 12.99 6.41
N ARG A 300 9.75 13.53 7.56
CA ARG A 300 11.09 13.33 8.15
C ARG A 300 11.03 12.25 9.21
N LYS A 301 11.72 11.15 8.97
CA LYS A 301 11.68 9.95 9.81
C LYS A 301 12.69 10.08 10.94
N THR A 302 12.29 9.68 12.13
CA THR A 302 13.20 9.44 13.26
C THR A 302 14.04 8.18 13.01
N THR A 303 15.13 8.00 13.77
CA THR A 303 15.97 6.79 13.67
C THR A 303 15.18 5.50 13.86
N HIS A 304 14.24 5.47 14.80
CA HIS A 304 13.40 4.30 15.05
C HIS A 304 12.53 3.94 13.83
N GLU A 305 11.99 4.94 13.14
CA GLU A 305 11.18 4.75 11.94
C GLU A 305 12.03 4.28 10.75
N VAL A 306 13.23 4.84 10.59
CA VAL A 306 14.20 4.39 9.58
C VAL A 306 14.60 2.94 9.85
N ASP A 307 14.76 2.53 11.11
CA ASP A 307 15.11 1.15 11.45
C ASP A 307 13.95 0.17 11.15
N LEU A 308 12.70 0.57 11.39
CA LEU A 308 11.52 -0.21 10.99
C LEU A 308 11.43 -0.36 9.46
N LEU A 309 11.64 0.73 8.70
CA LEU A 309 11.73 0.70 7.24
C LEU A 309 12.88 -0.19 6.76
N ARG A 310 14.06 -0.12 7.41
CA ARG A 310 15.21 -0.96 7.08
C ARG A 310 14.89 -2.44 7.28
N CYS A 311 14.23 -2.79 8.39
CA CYS A 311 13.73 -4.13 8.64
C CYS A 311 12.76 -4.62 7.58
N ALA A 312 11.77 -3.80 7.21
CA ALA A 312 10.82 -4.13 6.15
C ALA A 312 11.55 -4.42 4.82
N ASN A 313 12.40 -3.49 4.37
CA ASN A 313 13.10 -3.59 3.08
C ASN A 313 14.08 -4.77 3.02
N GLN A 314 14.82 -5.05 4.09
CA GLN A 314 15.74 -6.19 4.13
C GLN A 314 15.01 -7.55 4.14
N LYS A 315 13.86 -7.64 4.83
CA LYS A 315 13.01 -8.82 4.84
C LYS A 315 12.41 -9.10 3.45
N THR A 316 11.93 -8.07 2.77
CA THR A 316 11.41 -8.17 1.40
C THR A 316 12.50 -8.60 0.42
N LEU A 317 13.68 -7.95 0.46
CA LEU A 317 14.82 -8.35 -0.37
C LEU A 317 15.24 -9.81 -0.10
N HIS A 318 15.19 -10.27 1.15
CA HIS A 318 15.44 -11.66 1.49
C HIS A 318 14.44 -12.59 0.79
N ALA A 319 13.15 -12.29 0.82
CA ALA A 319 12.12 -13.10 0.18
C ALA A 319 12.31 -13.18 -1.35
N ILE A 320 12.64 -12.05 -2.01
CA ILE A 320 12.96 -12.02 -3.45
C ILE A 320 14.16 -12.95 -3.74
N ARG A 321 15.21 -12.88 -2.92
CA ARG A 321 16.40 -13.75 -3.06
C ARG A 321 16.07 -15.23 -2.87
N GLN A 322 15.19 -15.60 -1.93
CA GLN A 322 14.76 -16.99 -1.78
C GLN A 322 13.87 -17.45 -2.94
N THR A 323 13.03 -16.55 -3.46
CA THR A 323 12.19 -16.79 -4.63
C THR A 323 13.06 -17.15 -5.83
N ARG A 324 14.06 -16.31 -6.15
CA ARG A 324 15.01 -16.53 -7.25
C ARG A 324 15.67 -17.91 -7.21
N LYS A 325 16.04 -18.41 -6.02
CA LYS A 325 16.67 -19.75 -5.87
C LYS A 325 15.76 -20.92 -6.27
N ARG A 326 14.45 -20.72 -6.24
CA ARG A 326 13.44 -21.73 -6.57
C ARG A 326 12.95 -21.62 -8.01
N MET A 327 13.38 -20.60 -8.75
CA MET A 327 13.03 -20.39 -10.15
C MET A 327 13.87 -21.26 -11.10
N TYR A 328 13.31 -21.56 -12.27
CA TYR A 328 13.96 -22.29 -13.35
C TYR A 328 13.37 -21.87 -14.70
N LEU A 329 14.14 -22.01 -15.78
CA LEU A 329 13.66 -21.72 -17.13
C LEU A 329 12.40 -22.54 -17.45
N GLY A 330 11.37 -21.89 -17.99
CA GLY A 330 10.06 -22.49 -18.25
C GLY A 330 9.07 -22.44 -17.09
N ILE A 331 9.45 -21.97 -15.89
CA ILE A 331 8.51 -21.65 -14.81
C ILE A 331 7.54 -20.56 -15.29
N SER A 332 6.27 -20.61 -14.86
CA SER A 332 5.31 -19.54 -15.17
C SER A 332 5.36 -18.41 -14.14
N GLU A 333 4.82 -17.25 -14.51
CA GLU A 333 4.69 -16.11 -13.59
C GLU A 333 3.89 -16.50 -12.35
N SER A 334 2.70 -17.12 -12.51
CA SER A 334 1.89 -17.56 -11.35
C SER A 334 2.59 -18.56 -10.44
N GLN A 335 3.40 -19.47 -11.00
CA GLN A 335 4.20 -20.40 -10.18
C GLN A 335 5.26 -19.64 -9.37
N THR A 336 5.84 -18.59 -9.95
CA THR A 336 6.80 -17.72 -9.28
C THR A 336 6.13 -16.81 -8.25
N SER A 337 4.95 -16.26 -8.54
CA SER A 337 4.14 -15.49 -7.59
C SER A 337 3.78 -16.34 -6.36
N ASN A 338 3.35 -17.60 -6.55
CA ASN A 338 3.08 -18.49 -5.42
C ASN A 338 4.33 -18.75 -4.56
N ILE A 339 5.51 -18.87 -5.20
CA ILE A 339 6.77 -18.99 -4.46
C ILE A 339 7.06 -17.70 -3.68
N LEU A 340 6.88 -16.54 -4.32
CA LEU A 340 7.10 -15.24 -3.68
C LEU A 340 6.18 -15.05 -2.48
N GLU A 341 4.89 -15.34 -2.60
CA GLU A 341 3.93 -15.31 -1.50
C GLU A 341 4.36 -16.22 -0.34
N GLU A 342 4.81 -17.44 -0.63
CA GLU A 342 5.35 -18.35 0.38
C GLU A 342 6.61 -17.80 1.07
N GLU A 343 7.53 -17.17 0.34
CA GLU A 343 8.74 -16.58 0.91
C GLU A 343 8.44 -15.30 1.70
N MET A 344 7.54 -14.44 1.21
CA MET A 344 7.06 -13.25 1.91
C MET A 344 6.37 -13.62 3.21
N ALA A 345 5.51 -14.64 3.22
CA ALA A 345 4.84 -15.11 4.44
C ALA A 345 5.82 -15.57 5.53
N LYS A 346 7.00 -16.08 5.17
CA LYS A 346 8.03 -16.50 6.14
C LYS A 346 8.75 -15.33 6.80
N THR A 347 8.69 -14.13 6.22
CA THR A 347 9.38 -12.95 6.76
C THR A 347 8.73 -12.37 8.02
N GLY A 348 7.46 -12.69 8.24
CA GLY A 348 6.63 -12.06 9.28
C GLY A 348 6.08 -10.68 8.91
N LEU A 349 6.32 -10.19 7.69
CA LEU A 349 5.73 -8.93 7.22
C LEU A 349 4.21 -9.05 7.12
N ILE A 350 3.52 -7.97 7.47
CA ILE A 350 2.07 -7.85 7.34
C ILE A 350 1.74 -7.35 5.93
N GLY A 351 0.74 -7.95 5.28
CA GLY A 351 0.29 -7.54 3.95
C GLY A 351 1.35 -7.75 2.86
N GLY A 352 2.21 -8.76 3.01
CA GLY A 352 3.24 -9.08 2.02
C GLY A 352 2.62 -9.46 0.68
N GLU A 353 2.94 -8.71 -0.37
CA GLU A 353 2.46 -8.92 -1.74
C GLU A 353 3.59 -8.72 -2.75
N GLY A 354 3.38 -9.13 -3.99
CA GLY A 354 4.34 -8.87 -5.05
C GLY A 354 3.86 -9.19 -6.46
N LEU A 355 4.35 -8.38 -7.37
CA LEU A 355 4.21 -8.47 -8.81
C LEU A 355 5.36 -9.29 -9.39
N VAL A 356 5.05 -10.21 -10.32
CA VAL A 356 6.04 -10.99 -11.05
C VAL A 356 5.74 -10.92 -12.54
N LEU A 357 6.68 -10.39 -13.33
CA LEU A 357 6.54 -10.19 -14.77
C LEU A 357 7.79 -10.68 -15.52
N PHE A 358 7.59 -11.37 -16.64
CA PHE A 358 8.68 -11.85 -17.50
C PHE A 358 8.68 -11.18 -18.86
N GLY A 359 9.86 -10.81 -19.37
CA GLY A 359 10.04 -10.31 -20.74
C GLY A 359 9.07 -9.17 -21.09
N GLU A 360 8.21 -9.40 -22.09
CA GLU A 360 7.28 -8.38 -22.60
C GLU A 360 6.23 -7.93 -21.58
N ASP A 361 5.86 -8.79 -20.62
CA ASP A 361 4.90 -8.43 -19.59
C ASP A 361 5.49 -7.38 -18.64
N ALA A 362 6.82 -7.38 -18.46
CA ALA A 362 7.53 -6.38 -17.66
C ALA A 362 7.59 -5.01 -18.34
N ALA A 363 7.28 -4.90 -19.65
CA ALA A 363 7.18 -3.62 -20.35
C ALA A 363 5.92 -2.82 -19.98
N LEU A 364 5.07 -3.35 -19.08
CA LEU A 364 3.95 -2.64 -18.50
C LEU A 364 4.26 -2.43 -17.00
N PRO A 365 4.46 -1.17 -16.52
CA PRO A 365 4.97 -0.89 -15.17
C PRO A 365 4.14 -1.50 -14.04
N HIS A 366 2.83 -1.61 -14.25
CA HIS A 366 1.85 -2.27 -13.37
C HIS A 366 1.09 -3.38 -14.13
N GLY A 367 1.75 -4.09 -15.04
CA GLY A 367 1.15 -5.19 -15.79
C GLY A 367 0.61 -6.26 -14.86
N SER A 368 -0.48 -6.94 -15.25
CA SER A 368 -1.03 -8.05 -14.46
C SER A 368 -0.38 -9.41 -14.76
N GLY A 369 0.56 -9.44 -15.72
CA GLY A 369 1.12 -10.65 -16.30
C GLY A 369 0.12 -11.38 -17.21
N THR A 370 0.64 -12.21 -18.11
CA THR A 370 -0.16 -13.09 -18.98
C THR A 370 -0.08 -14.55 -18.53
N ASN A 371 0.58 -14.80 -17.40
CA ASN A 371 0.98 -16.12 -16.92
C ASN A 371 1.91 -16.84 -17.92
N ARG A 372 2.72 -16.07 -18.65
CA ARG A 372 3.69 -16.63 -19.59
C ARG A 372 4.77 -17.42 -18.88
N ARG A 373 5.51 -18.21 -19.65
CA ARG A 373 6.65 -18.99 -19.15
C ARG A 373 7.94 -18.23 -19.38
N LEU A 374 8.85 -18.33 -18.42
CA LEU A 374 10.17 -17.73 -18.50
C LEU A 374 11.02 -18.34 -19.62
N GLY A 375 11.36 -17.55 -20.63
CA GLY A 375 12.27 -17.92 -21.71
C GLY A 375 13.75 -17.79 -21.36
N GLU A 376 14.64 -18.28 -22.22
CA GLU A 376 16.10 -18.18 -22.04
C GLU A 376 16.62 -16.74 -22.14
N SER A 377 15.96 -15.88 -22.91
CA SER A 377 16.39 -14.49 -23.15
C SER A 377 15.55 -13.46 -22.39
N ASP A 378 14.61 -13.91 -21.56
CA ASP A 378 13.73 -13.04 -20.79
C ASP A 378 14.45 -12.51 -19.54
N LEU A 379 14.25 -11.22 -19.26
CA LEU A 379 14.46 -10.66 -17.93
C LEU A 379 13.24 -10.95 -17.05
N ILE A 380 13.50 -11.04 -15.74
CA ILE A 380 12.48 -11.24 -14.69
C ILE A 380 12.40 -9.95 -13.90
N LEU A 381 11.21 -9.37 -13.78
CA LEU A 381 10.93 -8.27 -12.87
C LEU A 381 10.09 -8.82 -11.71
N ILE A 382 10.58 -8.64 -10.48
CA ILE A 382 9.82 -8.86 -9.26
C ILE A 382 9.78 -7.54 -8.50
N ASP A 383 8.58 -7.08 -8.20
CA ASP A 383 8.33 -5.93 -7.34
C ASP A 383 7.50 -6.41 -6.15
N ALA A 384 7.99 -6.20 -4.93
CA ALA A 384 7.38 -6.75 -3.74
C ALA A 384 7.50 -5.80 -2.55
N GLY A 385 6.53 -5.91 -1.64
CA GLY A 385 6.42 -5.06 -0.48
C GLY A 385 5.63 -5.69 0.64
N GLY A 386 5.72 -5.08 1.82
CA GLY A 386 5.06 -5.53 3.03
C GLY A 386 5.36 -4.58 4.19
N LYS A 387 4.71 -4.79 5.34
CA LYS A 387 4.80 -3.89 6.50
C LYS A 387 5.50 -4.52 7.69
N TRP A 388 6.38 -3.75 8.33
CA TRP A 388 6.96 -4.06 9.63
C TRP A 388 6.72 -2.93 10.62
N GLY A 389 6.03 -3.18 11.73
CA GLY A 389 5.61 -2.13 12.67
C GLY A 389 4.75 -1.04 12.00
N GLY A 390 4.04 -1.39 10.92
CA GLY A 390 3.28 -0.46 10.08
C GLY A 390 4.08 0.19 8.94
N TYR A 391 5.41 0.17 8.97
CA TYR A 391 6.26 0.81 7.97
C TYR A 391 6.49 -0.09 6.76
N VAL A 392 6.38 0.50 5.57
CA VAL A 392 6.29 -0.19 4.28
C VAL A 392 7.68 -0.40 3.67
N SER A 393 7.91 -1.58 3.11
CA SER A 393 8.97 -1.79 2.11
C SER A 393 8.40 -1.77 0.70
N ASP A 394 9.20 -1.29 -0.24
CA ASP A 394 8.89 -1.32 -1.67
C ASP A 394 10.20 -1.59 -2.42
N ILE A 395 10.31 -2.78 -3.03
CA ILE A 395 11.56 -3.28 -3.60
C ILE A 395 11.27 -3.97 -4.94
N THR A 396 11.79 -3.35 -5.99
CA THR A 396 11.85 -3.95 -7.33
C THR A 396 13.25 -4.48 -7.64
N ARG A 397 13.31 -5.70 -8.18
CA ARG A 397 14.49 -6.29 -8.81
C ARG A 397 14.16 -6.77 -10.21
N THR A 398 14.98 -6.35 -11.17
CA THR A 398 15.02 -6.97 -12.50
C THR A 398 16.30 -7.81 -12.62
N PHE A 399 16.20 -9.09 -12.98
CA PHE A 399 17.35 -10.00 -13.04
C PHE A 399 17.19 -11.13 -14.06
N ALA A 400 18.24 -11.92 -14.24
CA ALA A 400 18.24 -13.14 -15.02
C ALA A 400 18.69 -14.36 -14.19
N LEU A 401 18.34 -15.56 -14.65
CA LEU A 401 18.81 -16.81 -14.05
C LEU A 401 20.18 -17.21 -14.61
N PRO A 402 21.00 -18.00 -13.89
CA PRO A 402 22.35 -18.37 -14.35
C PRO A 402 22.43 -19.08 -15.71
N LYS A 403 21.33 -19.69 -16.19
CA LYS A 403 21.26 -20.37 -17.49
C LYS A 403 20.65 -19.50 -18.60
N SER A 404 20.24 -18.27 -18.29
CA SER A 404 19.70 -17.33 -19.28
C SER A 404 20.77 -16.89 -20.27
N LYS A 405 20.34 -16.58 -21.50
CA LYS A 405 21.13 -16.02 -22.59
C LYS A 405 20.57 -14.64 -22.90
N ILE A 406 20.88 -13.69 -22.03
CA ILE A 406 20.40 -12.31 -22.13
C ILE A 406 21.20 -11.59 -23.23
N PRO A 407 20.55 -10.98 -24.22
CA PRO A 407 21.21 -10.17 -25.23
C PRO A 407 21.97 -8.98 -24.61
N GLN A 408 23.10 -8.58 -25.20
CA GLN A 408 23.91 -7.48 -24.66
C GLN A 408 23.12 -6.17 -24.54
N HIS A 409 22.26 -5.85 -25.51
CA HIS A 409 21.43 -4.63 -25.46
C HIS A 409 20.40 -4.63 -24.30
N TYR A 410 19.97 -5.80 -23.79
CA TYR A 410 19.15 -5.89 -22.57
C TYR A 410 19.99 -5.63 -21.32
N ILE A 411 21.24 -6.08 -21.32
CA ILE A 411 22.20 -5.79 -20.23
C ILE A 411 22.54 -4.29 -20.21
N ASP A 412 22.71 -3.67 -21.38
CA ASP A 412 23.00 -2.24 -21.50
C ASP A 412 21.81 -1.38 -21.03
N LEU A 413 20.57 -1.80 -21.34
CA LEU A 413 19.35 -1.20 -20.79
C LEU A 413 19.32 -1.32 -19.26
N TRP A 414 19.59 -2.51 -18.73
CA TRP A 414 19.61 -2.75 -17.29
C TRP A 414 20.65 -1.89 -16.57
N GLU A 415 21.84 -1.79 -17.14
CA GLU A 415 22.93 -0.99 -16.59
C GLU A 415 22.61 0.51 -16.68
N THR A 416 21.87 0.95 -17.71
CA THR A 416 21.36 2.32 -17.82
C THR A 416 20.40 2.65 -16.68
N VAL A 417 19.46 1.75 -16.35
CA VAL A 417 18.55 1.92 -15.21
C VAL A 417 19.33 1.98 -13.89
N ARG A 418 20.32 1.11 -13.71
CA ARG A 418 21.19 1.13 -12.52
C ARG A 418 21.95 2.45 -12.40
N GLN A 419 22.53 2.93 -13.50
CA GLN A 419 23.24 4.21 -13.53
C GLN A 419 22.32 5.40 -13.25
N ALA A 420 21.08 5.37 -13.77
CA ALA A 420 20.08 6.41 -13.48
C ALA A 420 19.70 6.41 -11.99
N GLN A 421 19.58 5.24 -11.36
CA GLN A 421 19.29 5.11 -9.93
C GLN A 421 20.41 5.74 -9.08
N TYR A 422 21.66 5.45 -9.44
CA TYR A 422 22.84 6.00 -8.78
C TYR A 422 23.07 7.49 -9.04
N ALA A 423 22.63 8.03 -10.19
CA ALA A 423 22.84 9.43 -10.53
C ALA A 423 22.21 10.37 -9.50
N ALA A 424 21.01 10.05 -9.01
CA ALA A 424 20.34 10.83 -7.97
C ALA A 424 21.09 10.77 -6.62
N PHE A 425 21.58 9.58 -6.26
CA PHE A 425 22.39 9.37 -5.05
C PHE A 425 23.71 10.15 -5.09
N GLU A 426 24.46 10.06 -6.20
CA GLU A 426 25.73 10.76 -6.36
C GLU A 426 25.54 12.28 -6.50
N PHE A 427 24.47 12.72 -7.16
CA PHE A 427 24.10 14.14 -7.20
C PHE A 427 23.91 14.70 -5.79
N LEU A 428 23.14 14.01 -4.94
CA LEU A 428 22.85 14.44 -3.58
C LEU A 428 24.12 14.59 -2.73
N LYS A 429 25.07 13.66 -2.85
CA LYS A 429 26.38 13.70 -2.16
C LYS A 429 27.23 14.92 -2.50
N GLY A 430 26.98 15.55 -3.65
CA GLY A 430 27.63 16.78 -4.08
C GLY A 430 27.01 18.06 -3.49
N THR A 431 25.97 17.95 -2.67
CA THR A 431 25.18 19.11 -2.19
C THR A 431 25.30 19.35 -0.68
N ASN A 432 24.72 20.45 -0.20
CA ASN A 432 24.84 20.89 1.19
C ASN A 432 23.49 21.38 1.72
N ALA A 433 23.21 21.10 2.99
CA ALA A 433 21.97 21.44 3.68
C ALA A 433 21.72 22.96 3.80
N SER A 434 22.77 23.78 3.71
CA SER A 434 22.65 25.26 3.67
C SER A 434 22.08 25.79 2.34
N SER A 435 22.19 25.01 1.26
CA SER A 435 21.59 25.30 -0.04
C SER A 435 21.12 23.98 -0.69
N PRO A 436 20.11 23.32 -0.09
CA PRO A 436 19.72 21.98 -0.50
C PRO A 436 19.11 22.01 -1.90
N PRO A 437 19.34 20.98 -2.73
CA PRO A 437 18.74 20.90 -4.06
C PRO A 437 17.23 20.73 -3.96
N LYS A 438 16.53 20.94 -5.08
CA LYS A 438 15.12 20.58 -5.19
C LYS A 438 14.99 19.07 -5.40
N LEU A 439 13.85 18.49 -5.02
CA LEU A 439 13.52 17.10 -5.35
C LEU A 439 13.50 16.87 -6.87
N ALA A 440 13.08 17.87 -7.63
CA ALA A 440 13.12 17.90 -9.09
C ALA A 440 14.54 17.77 -9.66
N ASP A 441 15.58 18.22 -8.94
CA ASP A 441 16.97 18.11 -9.41
C ASP A 441 17.47 16.65 -9.32
N LEU A 442 16.96 15.86 -8.36
CA LEU A 442 17.24 14.43 -8.27
C LEU A 442 16.62 13.69 -9.46
N ASP A 443 15.34 13.93 -9.76
CA ASP A 443 14.66 13.37 -10.94
C ASP A 443 15.40 13.73 -12.24
N ARG A 444 15.80 15.01 -12.38
CA ARG A 444 16.59 15.47 -13.54
C ARG A 444 17.91 14.71 -13.69
N SER A 445 18.61 14.43 -12.60
CA SER A 445 19.89 13.72 -12.65
C SER A 445 19.75 12.30 -13.24
N ALA A 446 18.68 11.59 -12.87
CA ALA A 446 18.37 10.27 -13.41
C ALA A 446 17.91 10.36 -14.87
N ARG A 447 17.03 11.31 -15.21
CA ARG A 447 16.59 11.54 -16.60
C ARG A 447 17.75 11.84 -17.54
N ASN A 448 18.74 12.62 -17.11
CA ASN A 448 19.91 12.93 -17.92
C ASN A 448 20.68 11.66 -18.37
N VAL A 449 20.76 10.65 -17.50
CA VAL A 449 21.38 9.35 -17.84
C VAL A 449 20.54 8.63 -18.89
N VAL A 450 19.23 8.49 -18.66
CA VAL A 450 18.32 7.80 -19.58
C VAL A 450 18.27 8.48 -20.94
N SER A 451 18.15 9.82 -20.97
CA SER A 451 18.14 10.59 -22.22
C SER A 451 19.48 10.55 -22.95
N ALA A 452 20.61 10.41 -22.25
CA ALA A 452 21.91 10.21 -22.90
C ALA A 452 22.00 8.84 -23.58
N TRP A 453 21.55 7.78 -22.90
CA TRP A 453 21.47 6.44 -23.47
C TRP A 453 20.51 6.38 -24.67
N HIS A 454 19.31 6.93 -24.54
CA HIS A 454 18.31 6.96 -25.62
C HIS A 454 18.86 7.67 -26.87
N ARG A 455 19.54 8.82 -26.71
CA ARG A 455 20.16 9.56 -27.82
C ARG A 455 21.40 8.88 -28.43
N SER A 456 22.02 7.93 -27.72
CA SER A 456 23.16 7.18 -28.25
C SER A 456 22.76 6.14 -29.30
N GLU A 457 21.46 5.95 -29.52
CA GLU A 457 20.93 5.04 -30.52
C GLU A 457 21.43 5.40 -31.92
N PRO A 458 22.11 4.48 -32.62
CA PRO A 458 22.56 4.71 -33.97
C PRO A 458 21.37 4.63 -34.94
N SER A 459 20.66 5.74 -35.14
CA SER A 459 19.53 5.78 -36.06
C SER A 459 19.86 6.54 -37.35
N SER A 460 19.53 5.90 -38.47
CA SER A 460 19.44 6.53 -39.81
C SER A 460 18.17 7.37 -40.02
N SER A 461 17.36 7.55 -38.97
CA SER A 461 16.06 8.21 -39.03
C SER A 461 15.65 8.93 -37.73
N SER A 462 16.57 9.25 -36.82
CA SER A 462 16.23 10.13 -35.69
C SER A 462 15.81 11.49 -36.27
N PRO A 463 14.63 12.01 -35.92
CA PRO A 463 14.32 13.41 -36.19
C PRO A 463 15.49 14.23 -35.64
N ALA A 464 16.01 15.15 -36.46
CA ALA A 464 16.94 16.14 -35.95
C ALA A 464 16.27 16.82 -34.75
N VAL A 465 16.98 16.84 -33.61
CA VAL A 465 16.59 17.58 -32.41
C VAL A 465 16.04 18.93 -32.83
N ASP A 466 14.83 19.27 -32.39
CA ASP A 466 14.39 20.66 -32.42
C ASP A 466 15.36 21.40 -31.50
N PRO A 467 16.15 22.39 -31.99
CA PRO A 467 17.08 23.15 -31.16
C PRO A 467 16.39 23.91 -30.00
N THR A 468 15.06 23.87 -29.94
CA THR A 468 14.22 24.37 -28.85
C THR A 468 13.86 23.33 -27.78
N ASP A 469 14.36 22.07 -27.87
CA ASP A 469 14.25 21.07 -26.80
C ASP A 469 14.98 21.58 -25.55
N ASP A 470 14.23 22.30 -24.73
CA ASP A 470 14.66 22.80 -23.46
C ASP A 470 14.86 21.60 -22.52
N ALA A 471 16.11 21.33 -22.15
CA ALA A 471 16.46 20.30 -21.17
C ALA A 471 15.80 20.51 -19.79
N SER A 472 15.11 21.64 -19.58
CA SER A 472 14.22 21.87 -18.44
C SER A 472 12.91 21.06 -18.51
N VAL A 473 12.47 20.67 -19.71
CA VAL A 473 11.27 19.86 -19.95
C VAL A 473 11.63 18.38 -19.77
N PRO A 474 10.99 17.66 -18.83
CA PRO A 474 11.24 16.24 -18.64
C PRO A 474 10.74 15.43 -19.85
N ASP A 475 11.60 14.55 -20.38
CA ASP A 475 11.23 13.55 -21.38
C ASP A 475 10.53 12.37 -20.69
N PHE A 476 9.24 12.20 -20.98
CA PHE A 476 8.40 11.08 -20.51
C PHE A 476 8.16 10.01 -21.58
N SER A 477 8.83 10.08 -22.74
CA SER A 477 8.66 9.09 -23.80
C SER A 477 9.31 7.74 -23.48
N ILE A 478 10.43 7.75 -22.73
CA ILE A 478 11.17 6.55 -22.32
C ILE A 478 11.13 6.36 -20.80
N PHE A 479 11.36 7.43 -20.04
CA PHE A 479 11.24 7.42 -18.58
C PHE A 479 9.87 7.98 -18.18
N THR A 480 8.87 7.11 -18.19
CA THR A 480 7.44 7.43 -18.25
C THR A 480 6.81 7.89 -16.93
N HIS A 481 7.53 7.82 -15.82
CA HIS A 481 7.05 8.18 -14.50
C HIS A 481 8.09 8.99 -13.71
N ARG A 482 7.75 9.36 -12.47
CA ARG A 482 8.64 10.03 -11.51
C ARG A 482 9.82 9.14 -11.12
N LEU A 483 10.92 9.73 -10.65
CA LEU A 483 12.06 8.97 -10.10
C LEU A 483 11.72 8.20 -8.82
N GLY A 484 10.78 8.70 -8.03
CA GLY A 484 10.33 7.98 -6.83
C GLY A 484 9.41 8.79 -5.95
N HIS A 485 9.11 8.23 -4.80
CA HIS A 485 8.18 8.78 -3.81
C HIS A 485 8.67 8.56 -2.39
N GLY A 486 8.17 9.38 -1.48
CA GLY A 486 8.30 9.19 -0.07
C GLY A 486 7.65 7.88 0.34
N ILE A 487 8.22 7.27 1.36
CA ILE A 487 7.75 6.01 1.92
C ILE A 487 7.85 6.07 3.44
N GLY A 488 6.88 5.46 4.11
CA GLY A 488 6.75 5.48 5.56
C GLY A 488 5.71 4.47 6.01
N LEU A 489 4.64 4.96 6.64
CA LEU A 489 3.48 4.14 6.98
C LEU A 489 2.58 3.87 5.76
N GLU A 490 2.76 4.65 4.70
CA GLU A 490 2.18 4.42 3.37
C GLU A 490 3.29 4.07 2.38
N GLY A 491 2.96 3.25 1.38
CA GLY A 491 3.89 2.95 0.29
C GLY A 491 4.25 4.22 -0.47
N HIS A 492 3.24 5.06 -0.76
CA HIS A 492 3.41 6.36 -1.39
C HIS A 492 2.97 7.48 -0.45
N GLU A 493 3.93 8.25 0.04
CA GLU A 493 3.73 9.51 0.77
C GLU A 493 4.67 10.60 0.24
N VAL A 494 4.58 11.82 0.79
CA VAL A 494 5.52 12.90 0.45
C VAL A 494 6.92 12.60 1.00
N PRO A 495 8.01 13.02 0.33
CA PRO A 495 8.06 13.88 -0.87
C PRO A 495 7.88 13.12 -2.20
N TYR A 496 7.72 13.82 -3.33
CA TYR A 496 7.72 13.20 -4.66
C TYR A 496 8.90 13.69 -5.50
N LEU A 497 9.66 12.77 -6.10
CA LEU A 497 10.85 13.08 -6.87
C LEU A 497 10.47 13.19 -8.35
N VAL A 498 10.01 14.38 -8.75
CA VAL A 498 9.54 14.64 -10.11
C VAL A 498 9.82 16.09 -10.51
N GLN A 499 10.23 16.32 -11.75
CA GLN A 499 10.28 17.67 -12.31
C GLN A 499 8.89 18.31 -12.37
N GLY A 500 8.79 19.59 -11.98
CA GLY A 500 7.54 20.34 -11.92
C GLY A 500 7.10 20.66 -10.48
N PRO A 501 5.88 21.23 -10.30
CA PRO A 501 5.46 21.83 -9.02
C PRO A 501 5.59 20.93 -7.79
N LEU A 502 5.37 19.61 -7.94
CA LEU A 502 5.45 18.66 -6.83
C LEU A 502 6.89 18.42 -6.33
N GLY A 503 7.91 18.63 -7.17
CA GLY A 503 9.32 18.46 -6.82
C GLY A 503 10.05 19.78 -6.53
N GLU A 504 9.34 20.91 -6.44
CA GLU A 504 9.96 22.22 -6.17
C GLU A 504 10.45 22.37 -4.72
N ARG A 505 9.95 21.55 -3.80
CA ARG A 505 10.43 21.53 -2.42
C ARG A 505 11.87 21.04 -2.36
N ARG A 506 12.61 21.56 -1.38
CA ARG A 506 14.01 21.22 -1.17
C ARG A 506 14.15 19.91 -0.40
N VAL A 507 15.21 19.19 -0.72
CA VAL A 507 15.61 17.98 0.00
C VAL A 507 15.95 18.33 1.46
N GLN A 508 15.51 17.49 2.39
CA GLN A 508 15.77 17.65 3.82
C GLN A 508 16.29 16.35 4.44
N SER A 509 17.22 16.48 5.38
CA SER A 509 17.72 15.37 6.19
C SER A 509 16.58 14.67 6.95
N GLY A 510 16.55 13.34 6.91
CA GLY A 510 15.47 12.53 7.47
C GLY A 510 14.37 12.14 6.48
N GLN A 511 14.35 12.68 5.26
CA GLN A 511 13.44 12.21 4.21
C GLN A 511 13.81 10.79 3.78
N VAL A 512 12.83 9.90 3.68
CA VAL A 512 12.98 8.57 3.07
C VAL A 512 12.14 8.50 1.80
N PHE A 513 12.73 8.03 0.69
CA PHE A 513 12.05 7.84 -0.59
C PHE A 513 12.62 6.67 -1.41
N SER A 514 11.85 6.17 -2.37
CA SER A 514 12.30 5.23 -3.40
C SER A 514 13.15 5.92 -4.47
N LEU A 515 14.05 5.16 -5.09
CA LEU A 515 14.74 5.51 -6.33
C LEU A 515 14.51 4.37 -7.33
N GLU A 516 13.62 4.62 -8.29
CA GLU A 516 13.03 3.59 -9.16
C GLU A 516 12.97 4.00 -10.65
N PRO A 517 14.08 4.35 -11.32
CA PRO A 517 14.05 4.91 -12.68
C PRO A 517 13.77 3.85 -13.77
N GLY A 518 12.56 3.29 -13.76
CA GLY A 518 12.14 2.24 -14.68
C GLY A 518 12.07 2.71 -16.13
N ILE A 519 12.55 1.86 -17.04
CA ILE A 519 12.40 2.02 -18.48
C ILE A 519 11.54 0.88 -19.01
N TYR A 520 10.51 1.22 -19.78
CA TYR A 520 9.56 0.28 -20.34
C TYR A 520 9.43 0.51 -21.84
N LEU A 521 9.68 -0.54 -22.61
CA LEU A 521 9.60 -0.54 -24.07
C LEU A 521 8.46 -1.48 -24.47
N PRO A 522 7.22 -0.97 -24.65
CA PRO A 522 6.07 -1.80 -24.99
C PRO A 522 6.27 -2.58 -26.30
N GLN A 523 5.62 -3.73 -26.41
CA GLN A 523 5.74 -4.58 -27.61
C GLN A 523 5.23 -3.88 -28.88
N ASP A 524 4.21 -3.05 -28.74
CA ASP A 524 3.58 -2.23 -29.78
C ASP A 524 4.15 -0.80 -29.88
N GLY A 525 5.19 -0.47 -29.11
CA GLY A 525 5.82 0.85 -29.06
C GLY A 525 6.76 1.15 -30.23
N GLU A 526 7.66 2.11 -30.08
CA GLU A 526 8.78 2.29 -31.03
C GLU A 526 9.91 1.29 -30.72
N GLU A 527 10.71 0.95 -31.72
CA GLU A 527 11.91 0.15 -31.50
C GLU A 527 13.01 1.05 -30.96
N VAL A 528 13.61 0.68 -29.83
CA VAL A 528 14.68 1.44 -29.18
C VAL A 528 15.88 0.53 -28.97
N HIS A 529 17.01 0.86 -29.57
CA HIS A 529 18.24 0.06 -29.59
C HIS A 529 18.01 -1.38 -30.05
N GLY A 530 17.11 -1.58 -31.01
CA GLY A 530 16.72 -2.92 -31.50
C GLY A 530 15.82 -3.70 -30.55
N MET A 531 15.20 -3.04 -29.55
CA MET A 531 14.37 -3.67 -28.53
C MET A 531 12.91 -3.23 -28.59
N ARG A 532 12.03 -4.18 -28.30
CA ARG A 532 10.59 -4.04 -28.00
C ARG A 532 10.23 -5.10 -26.96
N GLY A 533 9.16 -4.86 -26.21
CA GLY A 533 8.65 -5.83 -25.23
C GLY A 533 9.67 -6.13 -24.13
N VAL A 534 10.28 -5.11 -23.54
CA VAL A 534 11.16 -5.27 -22.39
C VAL A 534 10.94 -4.13 -21.40
N GLY A 535 10.91 -4.47 -20.11
CA GLY A 535 10.91 -3.47 -19.05
C GLY A 535 11.95 -3.82 -18.00
N VAL A 536 12.61 -2.78 -17.50
CA VAL A 536 13.60 -2.88 -16.42
C VAL A 536 13.30 -1.81 -15.40
N ARG A 537 13.07 -2.23 -14.15
CA ARG A 537 13.01 -1.35 -12.98
C ARG A 537 13.91 -1.93 -11.89
N LEU A 538 14.66 -1.04 -11.25
CA LEU A 538 15.44 -1.30 -10.06
C LEU A 538 15.01 -0.28 -9.03
N GLU A 539 14.59 -0.75 -7.87
CA GLU A 539 14.03 0.10 -6.83
C GLU A 539 14.59 -0.27 -5.47
N ASP A 540 15.04 0.76 -4.77
CA ASP A 540 15.49 0.68 -3.40
C ASP A 540 15.11 1.97 -2.67
N CYS A 541 14.76 1.81 -1.39
CA CYS A 541 14.50 2.92 -0.51
C CYS A 541 15.79 3.49 0.08
N PHE A 542 15.80 4.81 0.23
CA PHE A 542 16.95 5.59 0.63
C PHE A 542 16.58 6.64 1.69
N ILE A 543 17.41 6.81 2.72
CA ILE A 543 17.29 7.88 3.71
C ILE A 543 18.31 8.99 3.45
N VAL A 544 17.85 10.23 3.36
CA VAL A 544 18.71 11.42 3.28
C VAL A 544 19.39 11.65 4.63
N THR A 545 20.72 11.76 4.62
CA THR A 545 21.51 12.09 5.81
C THR A 545 22.24 13.43 5.65
N GLU A 546 22.68 13.98 6.77
CA GLU A 546 23.50 15.18 6.84
C GLU A 546 24.69 14.91 7.76
N ASP A 547 25.91 15.22 7.30
CA ASP A 547 27.12 15.07 8.11
C ASP A 547 27.40 16.29 8.99
N GLU A 548 28.42 16.22 9.85
CA GLU A 548 28.81 17.32 10.75
C GLU A 548 29.22 18.61 10.02
N GLN A 549 29.51 18.54 8.72
CA GLN A 549 29.85 19.69 7.87
C GLN A 549 28.64 20.19 7.05
N GLY A 550 27.44 19.66 7.31
CA GLY A 550 26.21 19.99 6.61
C GLY A 550 26.15 19.44 5.18
N ARG A 551 27.04 18.52 4.78
CA ARG A 551 26.95 17.88 3.47
C ARG A 551 25.82 16.88 3.49
N LEU A 552 24.99 16.92 2.45
CA LEU A 552 23.94 15.94 2.28
C LEU A 552 24.51 14.66 1.70
N GLY A 553 23.89 13.55 2.06
CA GLY A 553 24.18 12.24 1.51
C GLY A 553 23.01 11.32 1.79
N GLY A 554 23.31 10.03 1.96
CA GLY A 554 22.35 9.13 2.58
C GLY A 554 22.70 7.67 2.45
N GLU A 555 21.77 6.84 2.88
CA GLU A 555 21.97 5.41 3.10
C GLU A 555 20.87 4.59 2.46
N TRP A 556 21.26 3.51 1.79
CA TRP A 556 20.33 2.51 1.26
C TRP A 556 19.76 1.65 2.40
N LEU A 557 18.47 1.38 2.37
CA LEU A 557 17.82 0.53 3.38
C LEU A 557 18.00 -0.97 3.10
N SER A 558 18.04 -1.35 1.84
CA SER A 558 18.20 -2.73 1.32
C SER A 558 19.57 -2.98 0.66
N GLY A 559 20.37 -1.93 0.51
CA GLY A 559 21.69 -1.94 -0.11
C GLY A 559 21.69 -1.29 -1.50
N PRO A 560 22.85 -0.81 -1.98
CA PRO A 560 22.97 -0.47 -3.39
C PRO A 560 23.04 -1.75 -4.25
N ILE A 561 22.53 -1.68 -5.48
CA ILE A 561 22.64 -2.77 -6.46
C ILE A 561 23.98 -2.70 -7.20
N GLY A 562 24.72 -3.82 -7.18
CA GLY A 562 26.01 -3.96 -7.89
C GLY A 562 25.88 -3.94 -9.42
N ALA A 563 26.99 -3.91 -10.16
CA ALA A 563 26.94 -3.99 -11.62
C ALA A 563 26.40 -5.37 -12.08
N TRP A 564 25.99 -5.46 -13.35
CA TRP A 564 25.47 -6.71 -13.89
C TRP A 564 26.45 -7.88 -13.66
N GLY A 565 25.98 -8.93 -12.99
CA GLY A 565 26.78 -10.11 -12.66
C GLY A 565 27.59 -10.04 -11.36
N GLU A 566 27.57 -8.91 -10.63
CA GLU A 566 28.22 -8.80 -9.32
C GLU A 566 27.34 -9.32 -8.17
N GLU A 567 26.02 -9.33 -8.34
CA GLU A 567 25.11 -9.87 -7.33
C GLU A 567 24.90 -11.40 -7.47
N PRO A 568 24.99 -12.16 -6.36
CA PRO A 568 24.84 -13.62 -6.34
C PRO A 568 23.42 -14.08 -6.69
#